data_AF-A0A6G3SMW0-F1
#
_entry.id   AF-A0A6G3SMW0-F1
#
_cell.length_a   1.000
_cell.length_b   1.000
_cell.length_c   1.000
_cell.angle_alpha   90.00
_cell.angle_beta   90.00
_cell.angle_gamma   90.00
#
_symmetry.space_group_name_H-M   'P 1'
#
loop_
_entity.id
_entity.type
_entity.pdbx_description
1 polymer ?
#
loop_
_entity_poly.entity_id
_entity_poly.type
_entity_poly.pdbx_seq_one_letter_code
_entity_poly.pdbx_strand_id
1 'polypeptide(L)'
;APLTVDAPSGGLAALVPPEQAAAHARALLAPLTVPLADTLRCWLSLHGSWDRTAVALGVHRNTVRQRIGRCGELLAVDLDDMDVRTELWFALRQT
;
A
#
# COMPACT_ATOMS: atom_id res chain seq x y z
N ALA A 1 -15.39 -22.44 33.04
CA ALA A 1 -14.47 -21.30 33.20
C ALA A 1 -14.46 -20.51 31.89
N PRO A 2 -14.49 -19.17 31.88
CA PRO A 2 -14.38 -18.42 30.64
C PRO A 2 -12.94 -18.53 30.12
N LEU A 3 -12.79 -18.77 28.82
CA LEU A 3 -11.50 -18.74 28.13
C LEU A 3 -11.09 -17.28 27.98
N THR A 4 -10.08 -16.85 28.73
CA THR A 4 -9.44 -15.54 28.55
C THR A 4 -8.59 -15.63 27.28
N VAL A 5 -9.05 -15.01 26.20
CA VAL A 5 -8.23 -14.84 25.00
C VAL A 5 -7.30 -13.66 25.28
N ASP A 6 -6.02 -13.94 25.50
CA ASP A 6 -4.98 -12.92 25.58
C ASP A 6 -4.74 -12.40 24.16
N ALA A 7 -5.58 -11.44 23.73
CA ALA A 7 -5.45 -10.83 22.43
C ALA A 7 -4.15 -10.00 22.44
N PRO A 8 -3.18 -10.25 21.54
CA PRO A 8 -1.95 -9.49 21.53
C PRO A 8 -2.30 -8.00 21.38
N SER A 9 -1.76 -7.18 22.28
CA SER A 9 -1.96 -5.72 22.35
C SER A 9 -1.44 -4.95 21.12
N GLY A 10 -0.92 -5.66 20.09
CA GLY A 10 -0.42 -5.14 18.82
C GLY A 10 -1.35 -5.29 17.60
N GLY A 11 -2.58 -5.81 17.77
CA GLY A 11 -3.54 -6.00 16.65
C GLY A 11 -3.14 -7.11 15.66
N LEU A 12 -3.83 -7.21 14.52
CA LEU A 12 -3.61 -8.26 13.48
C LEU A 12 -2.14 -8.36 13.02
N ALA A 13 -1.41 -7.24 13.00
CA ALA A 13 0.00 -7.21 12.63
C ALA A 13 0.91 -8.03 13.56
N ALA A 14 0.53 -8.24 14.81
CA ALA A 14 1.27 -9.06 15.76
C ALA A 14 1.17 -10.57 15.47
N LEU A 15 0.27 -10.99 14.57
CA LEU A 15 0.09 -12.39 14.18
C LEU A 15 1.11 -12.84 13.12
N VAL A 16 1.82 -11.91 12.47
CA VAL A 16 2.85 -12.20 11.48
C VAL A 16 4.20 -11.68 12.00
N PRO A 17 5.26 -12.50 12.02
CA PRO A 17 6.58 -12.03 12.42
C PRO A 17 7.03 -10.83 11.55
N PRO A 18 7.53 -9.74 12.16
CA PRO A 18 7.77 -8.48 11.45
C PRO A 18 8.74 -8.63 10.28
N GLU A 19 9.74 -9.51 10.40
CA GLU A 19 10.69 -9.82 9.34
C GLU A 19 10.03 -10.52 8.14
N GLN A 20 9.04 -11.39 8.38
CA GLN A 20 8.29 -12.07 7.32
C GLN A 20 7.37 -11.09 6.61
N ALA A 21 6.70 -10.20 7.36
CA ALA A 21 5.88 -9.14 6.79
C ALA A 21 6.71 -8.18 5.91
N ALA A 22 7.90 -7.78 6.37
CA ALA A 22 8.80 -6.92 5.60
C ALA A 22 9.37 -7.63 4.35
N ALA A 23 9.71 -8.92 4.45
CA ALA A 23 10.16 -9.70 3.31
C ALA A 23 9.05 -9.85 2.25
N HIS A 24 7.82 -10.13 2.68
CA HIS A 24 6.66 -10.21 1.80
C HIS A 24 6.39 -8.86 1.13
N ALA A 25 6.37 -7.75 1.89
CA ALA A 25 6.16 -6.42 1.34
C ALA A 25 7.22 -6.04 0.30
N ARG A 26 8.50 -6.33 0.56
CA ARG A 26 9.58 -6.13 -0.41
C ARG A 26 9.38 -6.95 -1.68
N ALA A 27 8.97 -8.22 -1.56
CA ALA A 27 8.70 -9.08 -2.71
C ALA A 27 7.50 -8.58 -3.53
N LEU A 28 6.40 -8.22 -2.87
CA LEU A 28 5.19 -7.69 -3.50
C LEU A 28 5.48 -6.39 -4.25
N LEU A 29 6.22 -5.47 -3.65
CA LEU A 29 6.50 -4.15 -4.22
C LEU A 29 7.74 -4.12 -5.15
N ALA A 30 8.47 -5.23 -5.27
CA ALA A 30 9.69 -5.32 -6.09
C ALA A 30 9.52 -4.84 -7.55
N PRO A 31 8.38 -5.04 -8.23
CA PRO A 31 8.18 -4.53 -9.60
C PRO A 31 8.10 -3.00 -9.71
N LEU A 32 7.86 -2.28 -8.61
CA LEU A 32 7.68 -0.83 -8.62
C LEU A 32 9.02 -0.09 -8.56
N THR A 33 9.20 0.86 -9.48
CA THR A 33 10.28 1.85 -9.35
C THR A 33 9.97 2.85 -8.23
N VAL A 34 10.99 3.53 -7.71
CA VAL A 34 10.82 4.54 -6.65
C VAL A 34 9.72 5.57 -6.98
N PRO A 35 9.67 6.20 -8.18
CA PRO A 35 8.60 7.14 -8.49
C PRO A 35 7.20 6.54 -8.49
N LEU A 36 7.05 5.26 -8.84
CA LEU A 36 5.76 4.56 -8.82
C LEU A 36 5.34 4.23 -7.39
N ALA A 37 6.25 3.69 -6.58
CA ALA A 37 6.00 3.41 -5.17
C ALA A 37 5.65 4.68 -4.38
N ASP A 38 6.36 5.79 -4.62
CA ASP A 38 6.07 7.08 -3.97
C ASP A 38 4.72 7.66 -4.42
N THR A 39 4.39 7.53 -5.71
CA THR A 39 3.09 7.97 -6.21
C THR A 39 1.96 7.15 -5.60
N LEU A 40 2.11 5.82 -5.52
CA LEU A 40 1.13 4.92 -4.89
C LEU A 40 0.96 5.23 -3.40
N ARG A 41 2.06 5.40 -2.65
CA ARG A 41 2.02 5.78 -1.23
C ARG A 41 1.29 7.09 -1.00
N CYS A 42 1.61 8.12 -1.78
CA CYS A 42 0.95 9.42 -1.67
C CYS A 42 -0.55 9.34 -2.01
N TRP A 43 -0.89 8.61 -3.08
CA TRP A 43 -2.28 8.42 -3.51
C TRP A 43 -3.13 7.68 -2.49
N LEU A 44 -2.62 6.59 -1.91
CA LEU A 44 -3.29 5.86 -0.82
C LEU A 44 -3.46 6.74 0.43
N SER A 45 -2.42 7.50 0.81
CA SER A 45 -2.48 8.45 1.94
C SER A 45 -3.54 9.54 1.76
N LEU A 46 -3.85 9.88 0.50
CA LEU A 46 -4.82 10.89 0.12
C LEU A 46 -6.16 10.29 -0.35
N HIS A 47 -6.44 9.04 0.06
CA HIS A 47 -7.70 8.34 -0.14
C HIS A 47 -8.08 8.21 -1.63
N GLY A 48 -7.10 8.00 -2.49
CA GLY A 48 -7.29 7.81 -3.92
C GLY A 48 -7.54 9.10 -4.73
N SER A 49 -7.29 10.28 -4.14
CA SER A 49 -7.57 11.55 -4.79
C SER A 49 -6.49 11.94 -5.81
N TRP A 50 -6.84 11.90 -7.10
CA TRP A 50 -5.95 12.30 -8.20
C TRP A 50 -5.39 13.71 -8.04
N ASP A 51 -6.26 14.68 -7.75
CA ASP A 51 -5.88 16.09 -7.70
C ASP A 51 -5.05 16.40 -6.45
N ARG A 52 -5.40 15.85 -5.28
CA ARG A 52 -4.60 16.07 -4.07
C ARG A 52 -3.21 15.43 -4.19
N THR A 53 -3.11 14.25 -4.79
CA THR A 53 -1.81 13.61 -5.06
C THR A 53 -0.99 14.38 -6.07
N ALA A 54 -1.63 14.91 -7.12
CA ALA A 54 -0.96 15.74 -8.12
C ALA A 54 -0.34 16.99 -7.48
N VAL A 55 -1.11 17.69 -6.64
CA VAL A 55 -0.63 18.84 -5.86
C VAL A 55 0.51 18.45 -4.92
N ALA A 56 0.34 17.36 -4.15
CA ALA A 56 1.33 16.92 -3.18
C ALA A 56 2.68 16.51 -3.82
N LEU A 57 2.65 15.94 -5.02
CA LEU A 57 3.83 15.50 -5.75
C LEU A 57 4.38 16.54 -6.74
N GLY A 58 3.70 17.68 -6.91
CA GLY A 58 4.09 18.70 -7.89
C GLY A 58 4.01 18.21 -9.35
N VAL A 59 3.09 17.31 -9.67
CA VAL A 59 2.89 16.76 -11.02
C VAL A 59 1.48 17.02 -11.52
N HIS A 60 1.24 16.79 -12.81
CA HIS A 60 -0.10 16.88 -13.37
C HIS A 60 -0.97 15.67 -13.00
N ARG A 61 -2.30 15.85 -12.83
CA ARG A 61 -3.23 14.76 -12.45
C ARG A 61 -3.20 13.55 -13.39
N ASN A 62 -2.96 13.78 -14.69
CA ASN A 62 -2.85 12.69 -15.67
C ASN A 62 -1.60 11.83 -15.43
N THR A 63 -0.51 12.44 -14.96
CA THR A 63 0.70 11.70 -14.58
C THR A 63 0.42 10.79 -13.39
N VAL A 64 -0.36 11.25 -12.40
CA VAL A 64 -0.78 10.40 -11.28
C VAL A 64 -1.61 9.23 -11.79
N ARG A 65 -2.64 9.47 -12.61
CA ARG A 65 -3.48 8.41 -13.18
C ARG A 65 -2.67 7.38 -13.96
N GLN A 66 -1.74 7.81 -14.81
CA GLN A 66 -0.86 6.93 -15.57
C GLN A 66 0.03 6.08 -14.65
N ARG A 67 0.64 6.70 -13.63
CA ARG A 67 1.50 5.98 -12.69
C ARG A 67 0.71 4.97 -11.85
N ILE A 68 -0.47 5.33 -11.36
CA ILE A 68 -1.32 4.42 -10.59
C ILE A 68 -1.82 3.27 -11.47
N GLY A 69 -2.28 3.54 -12.70
CA GLY A 69 -2.61 2.49 -13.67
C GLY A 69 -1.42 1.55 -13.91
N ARG A 70 -0.23 2.12 -14.08
CA ARG A 70 1.01 1.33 -14.24
C ARG A 70 1.34 0.49 -13.01
N CYS A 71 1.07 0.97 -11.79
CA CYS A 71 1.21 0.16 -10.58
C CYS A 71 0.27 -1.04 -10.60
N GLY A 72 -1.01 -0.85 -10.95
CA GLY A 72 -1.98 -1.94 -11.05
C GLY A 72 -1.54 -3.02 -12.05
N GLU A 73 -1.06 -2.61 -13.22
CA GLU A 73 -0.51 -3.52 -14.23
C GLU A 73 0.72 -4.31 -13.73
N LEU A 74 1.69 -3.64 -13.12
CA LEU A 74 2.94 -4.25 -12.66
C LEU A 74 2.73 -5.22 -11.49
N LEU A 75 1.77 -4.92 -10.63
CA LEU A 75 1.41 -5.74 -9.49
C LEU A 75 0.36 -6.81 -9.83
N ALA A 76 -0.24 -6.73 -11.03
CA ALA A 76 -1.36 -7.56 -11.47
C ALA A 76 -2.55 -7.51 -10.50
N VAL A 77 -2.92 -6.32 -10.05
CA VAL A 77 -4.02 -6.09 -9.09
C VAL A 77 -5.01 -5.04 -9.58
N ASP A 78 -6.24 -5.11 -9.08
CA ASP A 78 -7.25 -4.08 -9.27
C ASP A 78 -7.14 -3.03 -8.15
N LEU A 79 -6.73 -1.81 -8.51
CA LEU A 79 -6.61 -0.70 -7.57
C LEU A 79 -7.94 0.01 -7.31
N ASP A 80 -9.07 -0.43 -7.86
CA ASP A 80 -10.40 0.02 -7.42
C ASP A 80 -10.96 -0.80 -6.25
N ASP A 81 -10.36 -1.97 -5.97
CA ASP A 81 -10.67 -2.79 -4.80
C ASP A 81 -10.07 -2.20 -3.51
N MET A 82 -10.93 -2.03 -2.50
CA MET A 82 -10.55 -1.50 -1.20
C MET A 82 -9.69 -2.46 -0.38
N ASP A 83 -9.86 -3.77 -0.55
CA ASP A 83 -9.06 -4.78 0.15
C ASP A 83 -7.63 -4.77 -0.41
N VAL A 84 -7.49 -4.67 -1.73
CA VAL A 84 -6.19 -4.49 -2.40
C VAL A 84 -5.50 -3.20 -1.95
N ARG A 85 -6.23 -2.07 -1.91
CA ARG A 85 -5.65 -0.79 -1.44
C ARG A 85 -5.17 -0.89 -0.01
N THR A 86 -5.93 -1.56 0.85
CA THR A 86 -5.58 -1.78 2.25
C THR A 86 -4.31 -2.61 2.38
N GLU A 87 -4.22 -3.73 1.65
CA GLU A 87 -3.05 -4.59 1.64
C GLU A 87 -1.79 -3.84 1.18
N LEU A 88 -1.88 -3.11 0.06
CA LEU A 88 -0.76 -2.33 -0.46
C LEU A 88 -0.34 -1.20 0.47
N TRP A 89 -1.30 -0.56 1.15
CA TRP A 89 -1.00 0.44 2.17
C TRP A 89 -0.19 -0.17 3.32
N PHE A 90 -0.55 -1.36 3.79
CA PHE A 90 0.24 -2.07 4.79
C PHE A 90 1.62 -2.42 4.27
N ALA A 91 1.73 -3.01 3.07
CA ALA A 91 3.02 -3.38 2.47
C ALA A 91 3.97 -2.17 2.37
N LEU A 92 3.48 -1.02 1.89
CA LEU A 92 4.27 0.21 1.72
C LEU A 92 4.79 0.83 3.04
N ARG A 93 4.28 0.38 4.19
CA ARG A 93 4.70 0.81 5.52
C ARG A 93 5.73 -0.14 6.16
N GLN A 94 5.93 -1.32 5.57
CA GLN A 94 6.92 -2.30 6.02
C GLN A 94 8.26 -2.18 5.26
N THR A 95 8.35 -1.26 4.29
CA THR A 95 9.55 -0.92 3.50
C THR A 95 10.14 0.40 3.97
#